data_AF-G4Q7B2-F1
#
_entry.id   AF-G4Q7B2-F1
#
_cell.length_a   1.000
_cell.length_b   1.000
_cell.length_c   1.000
_cell.angle_alpha   90.00
_cell.angle_beta   90.00
_cell.angle_gamma   90.00
#
_symmetry.space_group_name_H-M   'P 1'
#
loop_
_entity.id
_entity.type
_entity.pdbx_description
1 polymer ?
#
loop_
_entity_poly.entity_id
_entity_poly.type
_entity_poly.pdbx_seq_one_letter_code
_entity_poly.pdbx_strand_id
1 'polypeptide(L)'
;MGDSIFGILFSSIFVSNIILSRFLGMCSFLGVSKNFNNSLGMGAAVTFVMLLATMLSYALYHLILVPFDLTYLKTLVFILSIATLVQLVEMFMKKTMPALHKAMGIYLPLITTNCAILGIALINVESNYNFLQSVANSIGTSLGYTMAILLFSCIREKLNEDMIPSCLRNLPIALITAACMSIAMMGMSGIH
;
A
#
# COMPACT_ATOMS: atom_id res chain seq x y z
N MET A 1 21.86 7.94 -11.54
CA MET A 1 22.84 9.04 -11.56
C MET A 1 22.03 10.33 -11.55
N GLY A 2 21.90 10.97 -10.38
CA GLY A 2 21.03 12.11 -10.16
C GLY A 2 20.02 11.87 -9.02
N ASP A 3 20.50 11.98 -7.77
CA ASP A 3 19.75 11.96 -6.51
C ASP A 3 18.76 13.13 -6.42
N SER A 4 17.69 13.07 -7.21
CA SER A 4 16.55 13.97 -7.04
C SER A 4 15.48 13.21 -6.29
N ILE A 5 15.19 13.63 -5.06
CA ILE A 5 14.01 13.18 -4.28
C ILE A 5 12.76 13.19 -5.17
N PHE A 6 12.67 14.17 -6.07
CA PHE A 6 11.62 14.30 -7.07
C PHE A 6 11.56 13.15 -8.09
N GLY A 7 12.70 12.62 -8.54
CA GLY A 7 12.76 11.49 -9.48
C GLY A 7 12.34 10.17 -8.84
N ILE A 8 12.74 9.93 -7.59
CA ILE A 8 12.28 8.77 -6.80
C ILE A 8 10.78 8.89 -6.54
N LEU A 9 10.30 10.08 -6.17
CA LEU A 9 8.88 10.32 -5.93
C LEU A 9 8.05 10.09 -7.20
N PHE A 10 8.48 10.64 -8.34
CA PHE A 10 7.77 10.50 -9.61
C PHE A 10 7.81 9.06 -10.14
N SER A 11 8.96 8.39 -10.02
CA SER A 11 9.12 6.99 -10.40
C SER A 11 8.26 6.05 -9.54
N SER A 12 8.23 6.24 -8.21
CA SER A 12 7.42 5.40 -7.32
C SER A 12 5.91 5.65 -7.44
N ILE A 13 5.49 6.85 -7.87
CA ILE A 13 4.06 7.15 -8.10
C ILE A 13 3.57 6.55 -9.42
N PHE A 14 4.34 6.71 -10.51
CA PHE A 14 3.87 6.38 -11.87
C PHE A 14 4.54 5.17 -12.53
N VAL A 15 5.85 4.95 -12.30
CA VAL A 15 6.65 3.97 -13.07
C VAL A 15 6.75 2.62 -12.36
N SER A 16 6.93 2.63 -11.03
CA SER A 16 7.07 1.45 -10.16
C SER A 16 5.90 1.32 -9.18
N ASN A 17 4.67 1.51 -9.67
CA ASN A 17 3.48 1.42 -8.83
C ASN A 17 3.38 0.02 -8.17
N ILE A 18 3.39 0.00 -6.83
CA ILE A 18 3.50 -1.23 -6.04
C ILE A 18 2.32 -2.19 -6.24
N ILE A 19 1.14 -1.65 -6.58
CA ILE A 19 -0.06 -2.46 -6.83
C ILE A 19 -0.03 -3.03 -8.25
N LEU A 20 0.26 -2.22 -9.25
CA LEU A 20 0.01 -2.57 -10.66
C LEU A 20 1.23 -3.16 -11.37
N SER A 21 2.44 -2.83 -10.93
CA SER A 21 3.70 -3.36 -11.47
C SER A 21 4.25 -4.50 -10.61
N ARG A 22 4.13 -4.39 -9.28
CA ARG A 22 4.66 -5.39 -8.33
C ARG A 22 3.59 -6.31 -7.73
N PHE A 23 2.31 -6.08 -7.99
CA PHE A 23 1.18 -6.89 -7.49
C PHE A 23 1.11 -7.03 -5.96
N LEU A 24 1.59 -6.02 -5.21
CA LEU A 24 1.53 -5.98 -3.76
C LEU A 24 0.28 -5.22 -3.27
N GLY A 25 -0.39 -5.74 -2.23
CA GLY A 25 -1.54 -5.08 -1.61
C GLY A 25 -2.90 -5.38 -2.25
N MET A 26 -3.00 -6.46 -3.04
CA MET A 26 -4.23 -6.85 -3.73
C MET A 26 -5.40 -7.20 -2.80
N CYS A 27 -5.12 -7.65 -1.56
CA CYS A 27 -6.13 -8.08 -0.60
C CYS A 27 -7.11 -6.96 -0.23
N SER A 28 -6.56 -5.80 0.16
CA SER A 28 -7.34 -4.61 0.49
C SER A 28 -7.91 -3.93 -0.76
N PHE A 29 -7.18 -3.99 -1.87
CA PHE A 29 -7.59 -3.45 -3.16
C PHE A 29 -8.89 -4.11 -3.69
N LEU A 30 -9.00 -5.43 -3.63
CA LEU A 30 -10.20 -6.15 -4.08
C LEU A 30 -11.36 -6.04 -3.07
N GLY A 31 -11.06 -5.96 -1.77
CA GLY A 31 -12.05 -5.93 -0.70
C GLY A 31 -12.79 -4.61 -0.54
N VAL A 32 -12.09 -3.48 -0.63
CA VAL A 32 -12.65 -2.16 -0.27
C VAL A 32 -13.14 -1.34 -1.47
N SER A 33 -12.82 -1.77 -2.70
CA SER A 33 -13.07 -1.05 -3.95
C SER A 33 -14.53 -0.97 -4.43
N LYS A 34 -15.50 -1.42 -3.63
CA LYS A 34 -16.92 -1.28 -4.00
C LYS A 34 -17.46 0.13 -3.78
N ASN A 35 -16.92 0.84 -2.80
CA ASN A 35 -17.38 2.17 -2.42
C ASN A 35 -16.21 3.16 -2.43
N PHE A 36 -16.38 4.29 -3.11
CA PHE A 36 -15.36 5.32 -3.22
C PHE A 36 -14.95 5.88 -1.85
N ASN A 37 -15.92 6.18 -0.99
CA ASN A 37 -15.68 6.71 0.35
C ASN A 37 -14.84 5.76 1.22
N ASN A 38 -15.10 4.45 1.12
CA ASN A 38 -14.34 3.46 1.88
C ASN A 38 -12.92 3.31 1.30
N SER A 39 -12.78 3.35 -0.02
CA SER A 39 -11.48 3.28 -0.72
C SER A 39 -10.59 4.47 -0.37
N LEU A 40 -11.16 5.68 -0.27
CA LEU A 40 -10.45 6.88 0.16
C LEU A 40 -9.97 6.76 1.61
N GLY A 41 -10.85 6.29 2.51
CA GLY A 41 -10.48 6.03 3.91
C GLY A 41 -9.37 4.99 4.04
N MET A 42 -9.41 3.93 3.23
CA MET A 42 -8.37 2.90 3.21
C MET A 42 -7.03 3.43 2.67
N GLY A 43 -7.06 4.20 1.59
CA GLY A 43 -5.86 4.84 1.05
C GLY A 43 -5.18 5.73 2.08
N ALA A 44 -5.95 6.62 2.73
CA ALA A 44 -5.43 7.49 3.78
C ALA A 44 -4.85 6.69 4.96
N ALA A 45 -5.54 5.66 5.46
CA ALA A 45 -5.04 4.82 6.55
C ALA A 45 -3.74 4.11 6.18
N VAL A 46 -3.67 3.52 4.97
CA VAL A 46 -2.46 2.85 4.48
C VAL A 46 -1.30 3.84 4.31
N THR A 47 -1.53 5.05 3.81
CA THR A 47 -0.46 6.06 3.69
C THR A 47 0.15 6.42 5.04
N PHE A 48 -0.69 6.62 6.07
CA PHE A 48 -0.25 6.94 7.42
C PHE A 48 0.57 5.79 8.04
N VAL A 49 0.06 4.56 7.96
CA VAL A 49 0.76 3.39 8.49
C VAL A 49 2.05 3.12 7.72
N MET A 50 2.04 3.27 6.40
CA MET A 50 3.22 3.03 5.56
C MET A 50 4.37 4.00 5.88
N LEU A 51 4.05 5.27 6.16
CA LEU A 51 5.03 6.26 6.60
C LEU A 51 5.64 5.90 7.95
N LEU A 52 4.79 5.63 8.95
CA LEU A 52 5.27 5.27 10.30
C LEU A 52 6.06 3.96 10.29
N ALA A 53 5.59 2.96 9.55
CA ALA A 53 6.28 1.69 9.38
C ALA A 53 7.65 1.87 8.74
N THR A 54 7.76 2.74 7.73
CA THR A 54 9.05 3.03 7.07
C THR A 54 10.02 3.72 8.01
N MET A 55 9.57 4.74 8.75
CA MET A 55 10.36 5.44 9.76
C MET A 55 10.89 4.47 10.83
N LEU A 56 10.00 3.63 11.37
CA LEU A 56 10.34 2.68 12.42
C LEU A 56 11.24 1.56 11.90
N SER A 57 10.97 1.01 10.71
CA SER A 57 11.78 -0.05 10.09
C SER A 57 13.20 0.43 9.80
N TYR A 58 13.36 1.69 9.34
CA TYR A 58 14.67 2.28 9.12
C TYR A 58 15.46 2.40 10.43
N ALA A 59 14.82 2.89 11.49
CA ALA A 59 15.42 3.00 12.81
C ALA A 59 15.81 1.62 13.37
N LEU A 60 14.92 0.63 13.30
CA LEU A 60 15.18 -0.75 13.76
C LEU A 60 16.32 -1.40 12.97
N TYR A 61 16.37 -1.17 11.65
CA TYR A 61 17.42 -1.74 10.81
C TYR A 61 18.80 -1.19 11.15
N HIS A 62 18.96 0.14 11.18
CA HIS A 62 20.26 0.76 11.43
C HIS A 62 20.70 0.72 12.90
N LEU A 63 19.77 0.85 13.85
CA LEU A 63 20.10 0.94 15.28
C LEU A 63 20.28 -0.43 15.95
N ILE A 64 19.62 -1.48 15.44
CA ILE A 64 19.61 -2.80 16.09
C ILE A 64 20.16 -3.87 15.15
N LEU A 65 19.65 -3.94 13.92
CA LEU A 65 19.92 -5.09 13.07
C LEU A 65 21.36 -5.11 12.50
N VAL A 66 21.88 -3.95 12.13
CA VAL A 66 23.25 -3.76 11.66
C VAL A 66 24.29 -3.99 12.77
N PRO A 67 24.19 -3.36 13.97
CA PRO A 67 25.22 -3.53 15.00
C PRO A 67 25.23 -4.92 15.66
N PHE A 68 24.13 -5.68 15.60
CA PHE A 68 24.06 -7.03 16.15
C PHE A 68 24.27 -8.14 15.09
N ASP A 69 24.56 -7.79 13.83
CA ASP A 69 24.73 -8.75 12.71
C ASP A 69 23.50 -9.67 12.47
N LEU A 70 22.31 -9.25 12.91
CA LEU A 70 21.05 -10.01 12.84
C LEU A 70 20.26 -9.74 11.55
N THR A 71 20.93 -9.37 10.46
CA THR A 71 20.28 -8.93 9.21
C THR A 71 19.34 -9.98 8.60
N TYR A 72 19.55 -11.26 8.90
CA TYR A 72 18.67 -12.37 8.50
C TYR A 72 17.28 -12.35 9.17
N LEU A 73 17.11 -11.65 10.30
CA LEU A 73 15.83 -11.48 11.00
C LEU A 73 14.97 -10.32 10.48
N LYS A 74 15.43 -9.56 9.46
CA LYS A 74 14.79 -8.31 9.00
C LYS A 74 13.28 -8.43 8.80
N THR A 75 12.83 -9.47 8.09
CA THR A 75 11.42 -9.66 7.75
C THR A 75 10.56 -9.91 8.98
N LEU A 76 11.04 -10.71 9.93
CA LEU A 76 10.31 -10.98 11.18
C LEU A 76 10.18 -9.72 12.04
N VAL A 77 11.26 -8.96 12.16
CA VAL A 77 11.28 -7.70 12.92
C VAL A 77 10.31 -6.69 12.29
N PHE A 78 10.29 -6.57 10.96
CA PHE A 78 9.38 -5.66 10.27
C PHE A 78 7.92 -6.07 10.43
N ILE A 79 7.58 -7.36 10.33
CA ILE A 79 6.20 -7.82 10.54
C ILE A 79 5.73 -7.51 11.97
N LEU A 80 6.55 -7.80 12.99
CA LEU A 80 6.22 -7.50 14.39
C LEU A 80 6.10 -5.99 14.64
N SER A 81 6.97 -5.19 14.05
CA SER A 81 6.94 -3.73 14.11
C SER A 81 5.66 -3.16 13.49
N ILE A 82 5.26 -3.64 12.31
CA ILE A 82 4.02 -3.20 11.65
C ILE A 82 2.80 -3.64 12.46
N ALA A 83 2.78 -4.87 12.97
CA ALA A 83 1.67 -5.39 13.76
C ALA A 83 1.41 -4.54 15.01
N THR A 84 2.46 -4.20 15.76
CA THR A 84 2.35 -3.35 16.96
C THR A 84 1.92 -1.93 16.62
N LEU A 85 2.42 -1.35 15.53
CA LEU A 85 2.01 -0.03 15.05
C LEU A 85 0.52 0.01 14.66
N VAL A 86 0.05 -0.95 13.88
CA VAL A 86 -1.35 -0.98 13.44
C VAL A 86 -2.28 -1.22 14.62
N GLN A 87 -1.89 -2.04 15.60
CA GLN A 87 -2.65 -2.23 16.83
C GLN A 87 -2.84 -0.91 17.60
N LEU A 88 -1.79 -0.08 17.65
CA LEU A 88 -1.84 1.25 18.25
C LEU A 88 -2.77 2.17 17.45
N VAL A 89 -2.70 2.14 16.12
CA VAL A 89 -3.57 2.92 15.23
C VAL A 89 -5.03 2.50 15.36
N GLU A 90 -5.33 1.20 15.50
CA GLU A 90 -6.68 0.68 15.74
C GLU A 90 -7.26 1.27 17.03
N MET A 91 -6.50 1.21 18.12
CA MET A 91 -6.91 1.77 19.41
C MET A 91 -7.12 3.29 19.33
N PHE A 92 -6.27 3.99 18.57
CA PHE A 92 -6.40 5.42 18.35
C PHE A 92 -7.65 5.79 17.54
N MET A 93 -7.90 5.09 16.43
CA MET A 93 -9.08 5.30 15.57
C MET A 93 -10.39 5.02 16.30
N LYS A 94 -10.42 3.99 17.15
CA LYS A 94 -11.59 3.65 17.97
C LYS A 94 -11.99 4.79 18.90
N LYS A 95 -11.02 5.59 19.37
CA LYS A 95 -11.24 6.69 20.31
C LYS A 95 -11.52 8.02 19.61
N THR A 96 -10.85 8.33 18.51
CA THR A 96 -10.96 9.64 17.84
C THR A 96 -12.08 9.68 16.79
N MET A 97 -12.31 8.59 16.07
CA MET A 97 -13.23 8.55 14.92
C MET A 97 -14.06 7.26 14.89
N PRO A 98 -15.07 7.11 15.78
CA PRO A 98 -15.87 5.89 15.86
C PRO A 98 -16.70 5.63 14.59
N ALA A 99 -17.05 6.66 13.82
CA ALA A 99 -17.75 6.51 12.55
C ALA A 99 -16.87 5.81 11.49
N LEU A 100 -15.59 6.20 11.38
CA LEU A 100 -14.65 5.59 10.44
C LEU A 100 -14.29 4.16 10.88
N HIS A 101 -14.12 3.93 12.18
CA HIS A 101 -13.90 2.58 12.72
C HIS A 101 -15.09 1.64 12.47
N LYS A 102 -16.35 2.12 12.52
CA LYS A 102 -17.51 1.28 12.18
C LYS A 102 -17.55 0.88 10.70
N ALA A 103 -17.15 1.77 9.80
CA ALA A 103 -17.11 1.49 8.36
C ALA A 103 -15.90 0.62 7.96
N MET A 104 -14.77 0.79 8.64
CA MET A 104 -13.48 0.19 8.26
C MET A 104 -13.02 -0.94 9.18
N GLY A 105 -13.69 -1.20 10.31
CA GLY A 105 -13.23 -2.09 11.37
C GLY A 105 -12.86 -3.49 10.91
N ILE A 106 -13.59 -4.04 9.93
CA ILE A 106 -13.30 -5.36 9.34
C ILE A 106 -12.02 -5.35 8.50
N TYR A 107 -11.62 -4.19 7.98
CA TYR A 107 -10.46 -4.00 7.11
C TYR A 107 -9.19 -3.58 7.86
N LEU A 108 -9.26 -3.25 9.15
CA LEU A 108 -8.08 -2.91 9.95
C LEU A 108 -7.07 -4.08 10.03
N PRO A 109 -7.49 -5.34 10.25
CA PRO A 109 -6.60 -6.50 10.15
C PRO A 109 -6.00 -6.74 8.75
N LEU A 110 -6.60 -6.19 7.68
CA LEU A 110 -6.02 -6.25 6.34
C LEU A 110 -4.88 -5.23 6.17
N ILE A 111 -4.74 -4.26 7.06
CA ILE A 111 -3.61 -3.31 7.05
C ILE A 111 -2.35 -4.00 7.63
N THR A 112 -2.45 -4.75 8.72
CA THR A 112 -1.29 -5.47 9.31
C THR A 112 -0.67 -6.47 8.35
N THR A 113 -1.50 -7.15 7.57
CA THR A 113 -1.11 -8.18 6.60
C THR A 113 -0.92 -7.61 5.19
N ASN A 114 -0.89 -6.29 5.04
CA ASN A 114 -0.75 -5.67 3.73
C ASN A 114 0.67 -5.84 3.18
N CYS A 115 0.80 -6.61 2.11
CA CYS A 115 2.08 -6.87 1.46
C CYS A 115 2.76 -5.60 0.94
N ALA A 116 2.03 -4.54 0.60
CA ALA A 116 2.62 -3.28 0.14
C ALA A 116 3.40 -2.57 1.25
N ILE A 117 2.93 -2.64 2.51
CA ILE A 117 3.60 -2.02 3.66
C ILE A 117 4.89 -2.76 4.01
N LEU A 118 4.85 -4.10 4.01
CA LEU A 118 6.05 -4.91 4.22
C LEU A 118 7.04 -4.76 3.06
N GLY A 119 6.55 -4.74 1.82
CA GLY A 119 7.38 -4.65 0.62
C GLY A 119 8.17 -3.35 0.56
N ILE A 120 7.55 -2.19 0.85
CA ILE A 120 8.27 -0.91 0.83
C ILE A 120 9.36 -0.84 1.91
N ALA A 121 9.10 -1.40 3.09
CA ALA A 121 10.10 -1.46 4.16
C ALA A 121 11.32 -2.30 3.75
N LEU A 122 11.10 -3.44 3.08
CA LEU A 122 12.17 -4.28 2.54
C LEU A 122 12.92 -3.60 1.39
N ILE A 123 12.20 -3.02 0.42
CA ILE A 123 12.79 -2.35 -0.75
C ILE A 123 13.67 -1.17 -0.31
N ASN A 124 13.25 -0.40 0.70
CA ASN A 124 14.02 0.73 1.20
C ASN A 124 15.38 0.30 1.79
N VAL A 125 15.38 -0.84 2.49
CA VAL A 125 16.58 -1.41 3.09
C VAL A 125 17.49 -2.04 2.02
N GLU A 126 16.93 -2.80 1.07
CA GLU A 126 17.70 -3.41 -0.01
C GLU A 126 18.32 -2.39 -0.96
N SER A 127 17.63 -1.27 -1.17
CA SER A 127 18.12 -0.14 -1.98
C SER A 127 19.09 0.77 -1.23
N ASN A 128 19.39 0.50 0.06
CA ASN A 128 20.25 1.30 0.92
C ASN A 128 19.88 2.80 0.92
N TYR A 129 18.58 3.12 0.92
CA TYR A 129 18.13 4.50 0.90
C TYR A 129 18.43 5.21 2.22
N ASN A 130 18.83 6.47 2.14
CA ASN A 130 18.91 7.34 3.32
C ASN A 130 17.53 7.52 3.96
N PHE A 131 17.48 7.93 5.23
CA PHE A 131 16.21 8.21 5.94
C PHE A 131 15.24 9.08 5.12
N LEU A 132 15.76 10.17 4.56
CA LEU A 132 14.96 11.12 3.78
C LEU A 132 14.46 10.52 2.45
N GLN A 133 15.28 9.69 1.81
CA GLN A 133 14.90 8.97 0.58
C GLN A 133 13.87 7.88 0.87
N SER A 134 13.99 7.16 1.98
CA SER A 134 13.05 6.13 2.42
C SER A 134 11.66 6.74 2.69
N VAL A 135 11.61 7.88 3.38
CA VAL A 135 10.36 8.62 3.61
C VAL A 135 9.77 9.08 2.28
N ALA A 136 10.55 9.73 1.41
CA ALA A 136 10.07 10.16 0.10
C ALA A 136 9.52 8.99 -0.74
N ASN A 137 10.21 7.84 -0.74
CA ASN A 137 9.77 6.65 -1.45
C ASN A 137 8.45 6.09 -0.87
N SER A 138 8.30 6.08 0.45
CA SER A 138 7.05 5.65 1.10
C SER A 138 5.87 6.59 0.83
N ILE A 139 6.11 7.91 0.76
CA ILE A 139 5.09 8.89 0.35
C ILE A 139 4.68 8.62 -1.11
N GLY A 140 5.65 8.51 -2.02
CA GLY A 140 5.36 8.24 -3.43
C GLY A 140 4.60 6.93 -3.65
N THR A 141 5.03 5.87 -2.99
CA THR A 141 4.40 4.55 -3.07
C THR A 141 2.99 4.54 -2.49
N SER A 142 2.78 5.21 -1.35
CA SER A 142 1.47 5.25 -0.71
C SER A 142 0.45 6.13 -1.46
N LEU A 143 0.91 7.22 -2.09
CA LEU A 143 0.11 7.99 -3.03
C LEU A 143 -0.23 7.18 -4.28
N GLY A 144 0.72 6.42 -4.84
CA GLY A 144 0.46 5.49 -5.94
C GLY A 144 -0.56 4.42 -5.59
N TYR A 145 -0.48 3.87 -4.36
CA TYR A 145 -1.47 2.93 -3.82
C TYR A 145 -2.86 3.58 -3.74
N THR A 146 -2.94 4.79 -3.18
CA THR A 146 -4.19 5.53 -3.00
C THR A 146 -4.82 5.90 -4.35
N MET A 147 -4.01 6.34 -5.31
CA MET A 147 -4.48 6.64 -6.66
C MET A 147 -5.04 5.39 -7.35
N ALA A 148 -4.33 4.27 -7.27
CA ALA A 148 -4.77 3.01 -7.89
C ALA A 148 -6.09 2.49 -7.29
N ILE A 149 -6.24 2.50 -5.96
CA ILE A 149 -7.49 2.03 -5.33
C ILE A 149 -8.68 2.95 -5.63
N LEU A 150 -8.46 4.27 -5.72
CA LEU A 150 -9.50 5.24 -6.07
C LEU A 150 -9.96 5.09 -7.53
N LEU A 151 -9.02 4.95 -8.46
CA LEU A 151 -9.33 4.70 -9.88
C LEU A 151 -10.11 3.40 -10.04
N PHE A 152 -9.67 2.34 -9.36
CA PHE A 152 -10.36 1.05 -9.41
C PHE A 152 -11.76 1.13 -8.80
N SER A 153 -11.93 1.82 -7.68
CA SER A 153 -13.25 2.03 -7.07
C SER A 153 -14.19 2.82 -7.98
N CYS A 154 -13.68 3.82 -8.70
CA CYS A 154 -14.48 4.60 -9.65
C CYS A 154 -14.96 3.75 -10.83
N ILE A 155 -14.09 2.87 -11.36
CA ILE A 155 -14.45 1.92 -12.41
C ILE A 155 -15.53 0.95 -11.89
N ARG A 156 -15.37 0.44 -10.67
CA ARG A 156 -16.31 -0.51 -10.06
C ARG A 156 -17.67 0.10 -9.75
N GLU A 157 -17.74 1.36 -9.30
CA GLU A 157 -19.02 2.05 -9.07
C GLU A 157 -19.78 2.32 -10.37
N LYS A 158 -19.08 2.55 -11.48
CA LYS A 158 -19.69 2.77 -12.80
C LYS A 158 -20.06 1.48 -13.53
N LEU A 159 -19.58 0.33 -13.06
CA LEU A 159 -19.77 -0.96 -13.71
C LEU A 159 -21.16 -1.53 -13.37
N ASN A 160 -22.02 -1.65 -14.37
CA ASN A 160 -23.34 -2.28 -14.23
C ASN A 160 -23.20 -3.81 -14.16
N GLU A 161 -23.06 -4.37 -12.95
CA GLU A 161 -22.96 -5.82 -12.74
C GLU A 161 -24.20 -6.61 -13.20
N ASP A 162 -25.35 -5.95 -13.35
CA ASP A 162 -26.59 -6.59 -13.79
C ASP A 162 -26.58 -7.04 -15.25
N MET A 163 -25.79 -6.38 -16.10
CA MET A 163 -25.61 -6.75 -17.51
C MET A 163 -24.65 -7.95 -17.69
N ILE A 164 -24.05 -8.44 -16.60
CA ILE A 164 -23.00 -9.45 -16.61
C ILE A 164 -23.59 -10.81 -16.20
N PRO A 165 -23.17 -11.92 -16.87
CA PRO A 165 -23.58 -13.28 -16.49
C PRO A 165 -23.33 -13.55 -15.00
N SER A 166 -24.25 -14.28 -14.35
CA SER A 166 -24.23 -14.53 -12.90
C SER A 166 -22.90 -15.11 -12.40
N CYS A 167 -22.20 -15.89 -13.22
CA CYS A 167 -20.91 -16.51 -12.89
C CYS A 167 -19.74 -15.51 -12.80
N LEU A 168 -19.85 -14.31 -13.40
CA LEU A 168 -18.78 -13.31 -13.47
C LEU A 168 -18.97 -12.12 -12.52
N ARG A 169 -20.08 -12.07 -11.78
CA ARG A 169 -20.40 -10.95 -10.88
C ARG A 169 -19.46 -10.85 -9.69
N ASN A 170 -19.26 -9.65 -9.17
CA ASN A 170 -18.37 -9.31 -8.06
C ASN A 170 -16.87 -9.57 -8.34
N LEU A 171 -16.32 -10.69 -7.86
CA LEU A 171 -14.88 -10.93 -7.78
C LEU A 171 -14.25 -11.20 -9.16
N PRO A 172 -14.84 -12.03 -10.05
CA PRO A 172 -14.24 -12.31 -11.35
C PRO A 172 -14.14 -11.06 -12.21
N ILE A 173 -15.21 -10.24 -12.28
CA ILE A 173 -15.16 -8.97 -13.01
C ILE A 173 -14.21 -7.96 -12.37
N ALA A 174 -14.07 -7.95 -11.04
CA ALA A 174 -13.06 -7.15 -10.35
C ALA A 174 -11.62 -7.56 -10.77
N LEU A 175 -11.35 -8.86 -10.90
CA LEU A 175 -10.04 -9.34 -11.38
C LEU A 175 -9.80 -8.98 -12.85
N ILE A 176 -10.81 -9.11 -13.70
CA ILE A 176 -10.70 -8.74 -15.13
C ILE A 176 -10.44 -7.24 -15.27
N THR A 177 -11.20 -6.40 -14.56
CA THR A 177 -11.00 -4.95 -14.57
C THR A 177 -9.63 -4.55 -13.99
N ALA A 178 -9.17 -5.23 -12.95
CA ALA A 178 -7.82 -5.03 -12.41
C ALA A 178 -6.73 -5.42 -13.43
N ALA A 179 -6.92 -6.50 -14.18
CA ALA A 179 -6.01 -6.91 -15.25
C ALA A 179 -6.00 -5.92 -16.42
N CYS A 180 -7.15 -5.40 -16.85
CA CYS A 180 -7.21 -4.34 -17.85
C CYS A 180 -6.50 -3.06 -17.36
N MET A 181 -6.70 -2.69 -16.10
CA MET A 181 -6.05 -1.55 -15.48
C MET A 181 -4.54 -1.74 -15.36
N SER A 182 -4.05 -2.94 -15.03
CA SER A 182 -2.62 -3.23 -14.97
C SER A 182 -1.98 -3.14 -16.34
N ILE A 183 -2.61 -3.68 -17.40
CA ILE A 183 -2.13 -3.56 -18.77
C ILE A 183 -2.00 -2.09 -19.19
N ALA A 184 -3.02 -1.27 -18.90
CA ALA A 184 -3.00 0.16 -19.21
C ALA A 184 -1.86 0.90 -18.49
N MET A 185 -1.58 0.54 -17.23
CA MET A 185 -0.49 1.13 -16.46
C MET A 185 0.90 0.58 -16.82
N MET A 186 1.00 -0.67 -17.25
CA MET A 186 2.25 -1.26 -17.73
C MET A 186 2.78 -0.53 -18.98
N GLY A 187 1.89 0.04 -19.80
CA GLY A 187 2.27 0.91 -20.91
C GLY A 187 3.07 2.16 -20.49
N MET A 188 2.94 2.62 -19.24
CA MET A 188 3.73 3.73 -18.69
C MET A 188 5.07 3.27 -18.07
N SER A 189 5.24 1.96 -17.85
CA SER A 189 6.46 1.38 -17.29
C SER A 189 7.63 1.40 -18.30
N GLY A 190 7.44 1.86 -19.54
CA GLY A 190 8.53 2.11 -20.49
C GLY A 190 9.29 3.42 -20.27
N ILE A 191 8.84 4.28 -19.36
CA ILE A 191 9.48 5.58 -19.05
C ILE A 191 10.56 5.34 -17.98
N HIS A 192 11.72 4.83 -18.40
CA HIS A 192 12.93 4.68 -17.59
C HIS A 192 14.11 5.37 -18.28
#